data_AF-A0AAV6YL16-F1
#
_entry.id   AF-A0AAV6YL16-F1
#
_cell.length_a   1.000
_cell.length_b   1.000
_cell.length_c   1.000
_cell.angle_alpha   90.00
_cell.angle_beta   90.00
_cell.angle_gamma   90.00
#
_symmetry.space_group_name_H-M   'P 1'
#
loop_
_entity.id
_entity.type
_entity.pdbx_description
1 polymer ?
#
loop_
_entity_poly.entity_id
_entity_poly.type
_entity_poly.pdbx_seq_one_letter_code
_entity_poly.pdbx_strand_id
1 'polypeptide(L)'
;MGDDVGWGFVVRGKGPCYVQAVDPGGPASIAGVKIRQFVKSINGLDCLYLHYRSIYKHIVAGPRALIVEVLEPLDDSLVPT
;
A
#
# COMPACT_ATOMS: atom_id res chain seq x y z
N MET A 1 0.24 6.34 17.46
CA MET A 1 -1.01 5.57 17.32
C MET A 1 -1.04 5.05 15.90
N GLY A 2 -1.10 3.71 15.76
CA GLY A 2 -0.66 2.94 14.60
C GLY A 2 -1.30 3.36 13.27
N ASP A 3 -0.42 3.58 12.31
CA ASP A 3 -0.72 3.65 10.87
C ASP A 3 -0.70 2.26 10.21
N ASP A 4 -0.54 1.21 11.02
CA ASP A 4 -0.87 -0.15 10.64
C ASP A 4 -2.37 -0.26 10.37
N VAL A 5 -2.69 -0.96 9.28
CA VAL A 5 -4.07 -1.15 8.78
C VAL A 5 -4.65 -2.50 9.20
N GLY A 6 -4.01 -3.21 10.14
CA GLY A 6 -4.40 -4.55 10.60
C GLY A 6 -3.93 -5.69 9.70
N TRP A 7 -3.03 -5.40 8.75
CA TRP A 7 -2.55 -6.36 7.75
C TRP A 7 -1.02 -6.48 7.73
N GLY A 8 -0.33 -5.90 8.70
CA GLY A 8 1.12 -5.99 8.84
C GLY A 8 1.87 -5.13 7.83
N PHE A 9 1.29 -3.98 7.44
CA PHE A 9 1.97 -2.97 6.64
C PHE A 9 1.46 -1.57 6.96
N VAL A 10 2.28 -0.58 6.66
CA VAL A 10 2.01 0.84 6.90
C VAL A 10 1.98 1.58 5.56
N VAL A 11 0.98 2.44 5.36
CA VAL A 11 0.84 3.28 4.16
C VAL A 11 1.00 4.77 4.49
N ARG A 12 1.77 5.47 3.65
CA ARG A 12 1.96 6.93 3.71
C ARG A 12 1.79 7.57 2.35
N GLY A 13 1.56 8.88 2.33
CA GLY A 13 1.48 9.68 1.11
C GLY A 13 0.16 10.42 0.95
N LYS A 14 0.11 11.27 -0.06
CA LYS A 14 -1.04 12.11 -0.41
C LYS A 14 -1.53 11.87 -1.84
N GLY A 15 -1.14 10.73 -2.43
CA GLY A 15 -1.35 10.41 -3.84
C GLY A 15 -0.10 10.73 -4.69
N PRO A 16 0.70 9.73 -5.12
CA PRO A 16 0.60 8.31 -4.79
C PRO A 16 0.94 8.01 -3.33
N CYS A 17 0.32 6.96 -2.80
CA CYS A 17 0.66 6.42 -1.50
C CYS A 17 1.65 5.25 -1.65
N TYR A 18 2.56 5.09 -0.70
CA TYR A 18 3.58 4.05 -0.70
C TYR A 18 3.60 3.27 0.62
N VAL A 19 4.11 2.04 0.54
CA VAL A 19 4.33 1.17 1.68
C VAL A 19 5.58 1.61 2.42
N GLN A 20 5.41 2.09 3.65
CA GLN A 20 6.50 2.59 4.51
C GLN A 20 7.15 1.48 5.32
N ALA A 21 6.38 0.49 5.76
CA ALA A 21 6.84 -0.63 6.56
C ALA A 21 6.02 -1.88 6.25
N VAL A 22 6.63 -3.04 6.45
CA VAL A 22 6.00 -4.36 6.35
C VAL A 22 6.50 -5.20 7.53
N ASP A 23 5.57 -5.79 8.27
CA ASP A 23 5.89 -6.64 9.40
C ASP A 23 6.42 -7.99 8.91
N PRO A 24 7.63 -8.43 9.35
CA PRO A 24 8.18 -9.71 8.96
C PRO A 24 7.27 -10.88 9.35
N GLY A 25 6.94 -11.74 8.39
CA GLY A 25 6.04 -12.87 8.61
C GLY A 25 4.56 -12.50 8.84
N GLY A 26 4.22 -11.21 8.77
CA GLY A 26 2.84 -10.75 8.79
C GLY A 26 2.11 -10.99 7.46
N PRO A 27 0.78 -10.72 7.40
CA PRO A 27 -0.03 -11.00 6.23
C PRO A 27 0.50 -10.34 4.94
N ALA A 28 0.87 -9.05 5.01
CA ALA A 28 1.41 -8.33 3.86
C ALA A 28 2.77 -8.87 3.40
N SER A 29 3.64 -9.27 4.33
CA SER A 29 4.93 -9.90 3.99
C SER A 29 4.73 -11.22 3.25
N ILE A 30 3.82 -12.07 3.73
CA ILE A 30 3.49 -13.35 3.10
C ILE A 30 2.87 -13.14 1.72
N ALA A 31 2.05 -12.10 1.56
CA ALA A 31 1.48 -11.70 0.28
C ALA A 31 2.50 -11.09 -0.70
N GLY A 32 3.75 -10.87 -0.28
CA GLY A 32 4.82 -10.34 -1.12
C GLY A 32 4.85 -8.81 -1.24
N VAL A 33 4.12 -8.10 -0.38
CA VAL A 33 4.19 -6.64 -0.29
C VAL A 33 5.56 -6.21 0.23
N LYS A 34 6.15 -5.20 -0.39
CA LYS A 34 7.49 -4.69 -0.05
C LYS A 34 7.45 -3.20 0.28
N ILE A 35 8.43 -2.77 1.06
CA ILE A 35 8.67 -1.34 1.34
C ILE A 35 9.00 -0.63 0.02
N ARG A 36 8.56 0.64 -0.11
CA ARG A 36 8.72 1.53 -1.27
C ARG A 36 7.84 1.23 -2.48
N GLN A 37 7.05 0.16 -2.46
CA GLN A 37 6.02 -0.05 -3.47
C GLN A 37 4.88 0.97 -3.31
N PHE A 38 4.25 1.35 -4.42
CA PHE A 38 3.11 2.26 -4.44
C PHE A 38 1.78 1.50 -4.43
N VAL A 39 0.79 1.99 -3.69
CA VAL A 39 -0.55 1.38 -3.64
C VAL A 39 -1.35 1.82 -4.86
N LYS A 40 -1.62 0.87 -5.76
CA LYS A 40 -2.47 1.07 -6.95
C LYS A 40 -3.93 0.96 -6.59
N SER A 41 -4.33 -0.14 -5.94
CA SER A 41 -5.73 -0.37 -5.58
C SER A 41 -5.90 -1.13 -4.27
N ILE A 42 -7.07 -0.91 -3.64
CA ILE A 42 -7.54 -1.63 -2.45
C ILE A 42 -8.91 -2.22 -2.78
N ASN A 43 -9.04 -3.55 -2.74
CA ASN A 43 -10.29 -4.26 -3.04
C ASN A 43 -10.93 -3.81 -4.37
N GLY A 44 -10.10 -3.53 -5.39
CA GLY A 44 -10.54 -3.06 -6.70
C GLY A 44 -10.79 -1.55 -6.82
N LEU A 45 -10.67 -0.76 -5.73
CA LEU A 45 -10.75 0.70 -5.77
C LEU A 45 -9.40 1.31 -6.11
N ASP A 46 -9.32 2.11 -7.18
CA ASP A 46 -8.12 2.87 -7.53
C ASP A 46 -7.75 3.87 -6.42
N CYS A 47 -6.50 3.79 -5.96
CA CYS A 47 -5.98 4.52 -4.81
C CYS A 47 -4.80 5.45 -5.17
N LEU A 48 -4.40 5.53 -6.44
CA LEU A 48 -3.22 6.28 -6.87
C LEU A 48 -3.26 7.76 -6.48
N TYR A 49 -4.44 8.36 -6.47
CA TYR A 49 -4.62 9.79 -6.17
C TYR A 49 -5.26 10.02 -4.80
N LEU A 50 -5.36 8.98 -3.97
CA LEU A 50 -5.97 9.07 -2.65
C LEU A 50 -4.92 9.35 -1.58
N HIS A 51 -5.34 10.13 -0.58
CA HIS A 51 -4.58 10.31 0.64
C HIS A 51 -4.62 9.03 1.50
N TYR A 52 -3.53 8.72 2.21
CA TYR A 52 -3.41 7.46 2.97
C TYR A 52 -4.56 7.24 3.98
N ARG A 53 -5.13 8.32 4.53
CA ARG A 53 -6.31 8.25 5.41
C ARG A 53 -7.56 7.70 4.71
N SER A 54 -7.75 7.99 3.42
CA SER A 54 -8.85 7.44 2.64
C SER A 54 -8.63 5.96 2.36
N ILE A 55 -7.40 5.57 2.03
CA ILE A 55 -6.98 4.16 1.86
C ILE A 55 -7.23 3.39 3.16
N TYR A 56 -6.77 3.91 4.30
CA TYR A 56 -6.99 3.32 5.63
C TYR A 56 -8.48 3.05 5.91
N LYS A 57 -9.35 4.04 5.65
CA LYS A 57 -10.80 3.88 5.84
C LYS A 57 -11.38 2.75 4.98
N HIS A 58 -10.91 2.61 3.74
CA HIS A 58 -11.38 1.54 2.85
C HIS A 58 -10.89 0.16 3.28
N ILE A 59 -9.67 0.06 3.83
CA ILE A 59 -9.15 -1.20 4.35
C ILE A 59 -9.96 -1.65 5.58
N VAL A 60 -10.17 -0.74 6.54
CA VAL A 60 -10.87 -1.06 7.80
C VAL A 60 -12.36 -1.33 7.59
N ALA A 61 -13.01 -0.66 6.64
CA ALA A 61 -14.41 -0.92 6.28
C ALA A 61 -14.58 -2.14 5.35
N GLY A 62 -13.48 -2.69 4.83
CA GLY A 62 -13.47 -3.79 3.88
C GLY A 62 -13.76 -5.16 4.53
N PRO A 63 -13.88 -6.21 3.71
CA PRO A 63 -14.04 -7.57 4.19
C PRO A 63 -12.80 -8.07 4.95
N ARG A 64 -12.91 -9.22 5.62
CA ARG A 64 -11.78 -9.90 6.32
C ARG A 64 -10.75 -10.54 5.38
N ALA A 65 -10.67 -10.05 4.15
CA ALA A 65 -9.68 -10.38 3.15
C ALA A 65 -9.34 -9.08 2.42
N LEU A 66 -8.06 -8.76 2.31
CA LEU A 66 -7.61 -7.55 1.63
C LEU A 66 -6.93 -7.94 0.32
N ILE A 67 -7.45 -7.39 -0.79
CA ILE A 67 -6.77 -7.43 -2.08
C ILE A 67 -6.07 -6.09 -2.27
N VAL A 68 -4.76 -6.13 -2.47
CA VAL A 68 -3.90 -4.98 -2.70
C VAL A 68 -3.18 -5.17 -4.03
N GLU A 69 -3.28 -4.18 -4.90
CA GLU A 69 -2.40 -4.08 -6.07
C GLU A 69 -1.33 -3.04 -5.78
N VAL A 70 -0.08 -3.40 -6.09
CA VAL A 70 1.09 -2.55 -5.88
C VAL A 70 1.82 -2.31 -7.19
N LEU A 71 2.45 -1.14 -7.29
CA LEU A 71 3.39 -0.80 -8.36
C LEU A 71 4.80 -0.76 -7.79
N GLU A 72 5.76 -1.28 -8.56
CA GLU A 72 7.17 -1.07 -8.27
C GLU A 72 7.53 0.39 -8.59
N PRO A 73 8.44 1.01 -7.80
CA PRO A 73 9.00 2.29 -8.19
C PRO A 73 9.71 2.15 -9.54
N LEU A 74 9.60 3.18 -10.37
CA LEU A 74 10.36 3.22 -11.62
C LEU A 74 11.85 3.24 -11.31
N ASP A 75 12.64 2.43 -12.01
CA ASP A 75 14.09 2.56 -11.97
C ASP A 75 14.49 3.88 -12.62
N ASP A 76 15.20 4.72 -11.88
CA ASP A 76 15.67 6.02 -12.38
C ASP A 76 16.55 5.87 -13.64
N SER A 77 17.15 4.70 -13.86
CA SER A 77 17.92 4.37 -15.07
C SER A 77 17.07 4.21 -16.34
N LEU A 78 15.75 4.10 -16.22
CA LEU A 78 14.81 3.96 -17.34
C LEU A 78 14.18 5.29 -17.78
N VAL A 79 14.47 6.39 -17.08
CA VAL A 79 14.01 7.73 -17.45
C VAL A 79 15.08 8.40 -18.32
N PRO A 80 14.82 8.69 -19.61
CA PRO A 80 15.74 9.46 -20.43
C PRO A 80 15.88 10.87 -19.83
N THR A 81 17.13 11.33 -19.64
CA THR A 81 17.44 12.69 -19.18
C THR A 81 17.01 13.76 -20.18
#